data_AF-A0A914PFF5-F1
#
_entry.id   AF-A0A914PFF5-F1
#
_cell.length_a   1.000
_cell.length_b   1.000
_cell.length_c   1.000
_cell.angle_alpha   90.00
_cell.angle_beta   90.00
_cell.angle_gamma   90.00
#
_symmetry.space_group_name_H-M   'P 1'
#
loop_
_entity.id
_entity.type
_entity.pdbx_description
1 polymer ?
#
loop_
_entity_poly.entity_id
_entity_poly.type
_entity_poly.pdbx_seq_one_letter_code
_entity_poly.pdbx_strand_id
1 'polypeptide(L)'
;MHNAWFRQKYPEYTVGAVVSSAPMLPKINIYEYIQIIEKVFMEHSPKCVENIRQGIDEIHAKIYTIEGQQQLHRMFNIFSLEDNLEIKDLFYNLLTVIGGVVQQSQWMVRDICSIMMTRRSPIENLSFIYHRWANKIQYLYANKQAMNTWMWQTCTEFGWFQTTDIAKNIFGSVLPLQS
;
A
#
# COMPACT_ATOMS: atom_id res chain seq x y z
N MET A 1 -0.35 14.31 -15.81
CA MET A 1 -0.97 13.57 -16.93
C MET A 1 -1.90 14.46 -17.74
N HIS A 2 -2.98 14.98 -17.17
CA HIS A 2 -3.92 15.87 -17.87
C HIS A 2 -3.24 17.05 -18.60
N ASN A 3 -2.30 17.76 -17.95
CA ASN A 3 -1.54 18.83 -18.60
C ASN A 3 -0.76 18.38 -19.85
N ALA A 4 -0.22 17.16 -19.81
CA ALA A 4 0.54 16.59 -20.93
C ALA A 4 -0.38 16.21 -22.10
N TRP A 5 -1.49 15.53 -21.80
CA TRP A 5 -2.49 15.17 -22.80
C TRP A 5 -3.16 16.39 -23.41
N PHE A 6 -3.42 17.42 -22.60
CA PHE A 6 -3.96 18.68 -23.07
C PHE A 6 -2.97 19.37 -24.03
N ARG A 7 -1.69 19.48 -23.66
CA ARG A 7 -0.64 20.01 -24.57
C ARG A 7 -0.50 19.18 -25.84
N GLN A 8 -0.59 17.85 -25.76
CA GLN A 8 -0.48 16.97 -26.91
C GLN A 8 -1.66 17.10 -27.87
N LYS A 9 -2.89 17.23 -27.36
CA LYS A 9 -4.10 17.39 -28.18
C LYS A 9 -4.33 18.82 -28.67
N TYR A 10 -3.89 19.80 -27.91
CA TYR A 10 -4.16 21.22 -28.13
C TYR A 10 -2.87 22.05 -28.10
N PRO A 11 -1.91 21.76 -29.00
CA PRO A 11 -0.61 22.41 -28.97
C PRO A 11 -0.65 23.91 -29.28
N GLU A 12 -1.64 24.38 -30.02
CA GLU A 12 -1.85 25.78 -30.36
C GLU A 12 -2.30 26.64 -29.16
N TYR A 13 -2.91 26.02 -28.16
CA TYR A 13 -3.43 26.70 -26.96
C TYR A 13 -2.45 26.68 -25.78
N THR A 14 -1.28 26.04 -25.92
CA THR A 14 -0.31 25.87 -24.83
C THR A 14 1.13 25.95 -25.32
N VAL A 15 1.97 26.71 -24.63
CA VAL A 15 3.41 26.81 -24.96
C VAL A 15 4.22 25.61 -24.41
N GLY A 16 3.71 24.95 -23.37
CA GLY A 16 4.37 23.80 -22.73
C GLY A 16 3.51 23.22 -21.61
N ALA A 17 3.96 22.11 -21.02
CA ALA A 17 3.28 21.47 -19.90
C ALA A 17 4.29 21.07 -18.82
N VAL A 18 4.01 21.45 -17.57
CA VAL A 18 4.70 20.91 -16.40
C VAL A 18 3.89 19.74 -15.86
N VAL A 19 4.59 18.63 -15.65
CA VAL A 19 3.99 17.36 -15.27
C VAL A 19 4.81 16.78 -14.12
N SER A 20 4.46 17.14 -12.89
CA SER A 20 5.10 16.58 -11.70
C SER A 20 4.49 15.21 -11.37
N SER A 21 5.35 14.22 -11.13
CA SER A 21 5.00 12.91 -10.58
C SER A 21 3.88 12.15 -11.31
N ALA A 22 3.66 12.40 -12.60
CA ALA A 22 2.64 11.69 -13.37
C ALA A 22 3.25 10.48 -14.09
N PRO A 23 2.74 9.26 -13.85
CA PRO A 23 3.15 8.10 -14.63
C PRO A 23 2.57 8.24 -16.04
N MET A 24 3.38 8.66 -16.99
CA MET A 24 2.95 8.94 -18.37
C MET A 24 2.83 7.68 -19.23
N LEU A 25 3.43 6.57 -18.78
CA LEU A 25 3.35 5.27 -19.44
C LEU A 25 2.23 4.45 -18.79
N PRO A 26 1.23 3.98 -19.56
CA PRO A 26 0.19 3.12 -19.04
C PRO A 26 0.82 1.78 -18.64
N LYS A 27 0.90 1.54 -17.33
CA LYS A 27 1.25 0.24 -16.75
C LYS A 27 0.05 -0.27 -15.99
N ILE A 28 -0.46 -1.42 -16.41
CA ILE A 28 -1.60 -2.06 -15.75
C ILE A 28 -1.18 -2.55 -14.36
N ASN A 29 0.04 -3.08 -14.27
CA ASN A 29 0.65 -3.54 -13.05
C ASN A 29 1.73 -2.53 -12.57
N ILE A 30 1.47 -1.83 -11.47
CA ILE A 30 2.38 -0.83 -10.89
C ILE A 30 3.08 -1.39 -9.65
N TYR A 31 3.95 -2.38 -9.86
CA TYR A 31 4.76 -2.97 -8.80
C TYR A 31 5.91 -2.04 -8.35
N GLU A 32 6.35 -1.11 -9.20
CA GLU A 32 7.47 -0.21 -8.90
C GLU A 32 7.19 0.70 -7.70
N TYR A 33 5.91 0.95 -7.43
CA TYR A 33 5.49 1.67 -6.23
C TYR A 33 6.00 1.00 -4.95
N ILE A 34 5.91 -0.33 -4.87
CA ILE A 34 6.38 -1.09 -3.71
C ILE A 34 7.91 -1.10 -3.65
N GLN A 35 8.59 -1.16 -4.80
CA GLN A 35 10.06 -1.08 -4.85
C GLN A 35 10.58 0.25 -4.31
N ILE A 36 9.88 1.35 -4.59
CA ILE A 36 10.23 2.67 -4.04
C ILE A 36 10.02 2.68 -2.52
N ILE A 37 8.92 2.12 -2.02
CA ILE A 37 8.67 2.00 -0.58
C ILE A 37 9.81 1.21 0.08
N GLU A 38 10.11 0.02 -0.42
CA GLU A 38 11.19 -0.83 0.10
C GLU A 38 12.52 -0.09 0.08
N LYS A 39 12.87 0.59 -1.01
CA LYS A 39 14.11 1.37 -1.12
C LYS A 39 14.21 2.45 -0.03
N VAL A 40 13.14 3.21 0.22
CA VAL A 40 13.14 4.27 1.25
C VAL A 40 13.35 3.68 2.64
N PHE A 41 12.68 2.56 2.96
CA PHE A 41 12.90 1.88 4.23
C PHE A 41 14.30 1.24 4.32
N MET A 42 14.84 0.71 3.22
CA MET A 42 16.18 0.13 3.14
C MET A 42 17.27 1.17 3.37
N GLU A 43 17.14 2.37 2.78
CA GLU A 43 18.04 3.50 3.01
C GLU A 43 18.02 3.95 4.48
N HIS A 44 16.90 3.72 5.19
CA HIS A 44 16.78 4.08 6.58
C HIS A 44 17.29 2.99 7.54
N SER A 45 16.87 1.74 7.37
CA SER A 45 17.30 0.60 8.20
C SER A 45 16.99 -0.74 7.51
N PRO A 46 18.01 -1.51 7.10
CA PRO A 46 17.80 -2.86 6.56
C PRO A 46 17.12 -3.80 7.56
N LYS A 47 17.39 -3.64 8.87
CA LYS A 47 16.77 -4.47 9.91
C LYS A 47 15.28 -4.17 10.09
N CYS A 48 14.89 -2.91 9.93
CA CYS A 48 13.48 -2.52 9.91
C CYS A 48 12.74 -3.19 8.75
N VAL A 49 13.31 -3.17 7.54
CA VAL A 49 12.75 -3.84 6.36
C VAL A 49 12.59 -5.33 6.58
N GLU A 50 13.60 -5.98 7.16
CA GLU A 50 13.54 -7.41 7.46
C GLU A 50 12.43 -7.73 8.46
N ASN A 51 12.26 -6.91 9.51
CA ASN A 51 11.18 -7.11 10.45
C ASN A 51 9.80 -6.84 9.80
N ILE A 52 9.67 -5.88 8.89
CA ILE A 52 8.42 -5.67 8.13
C ILE A 52 8.09 -6.91 7.31
N ARG A 53 9.06 -7.44 6.56
CA ARG A 53 8.91 -8.66 5.76
C ARG A 53 8.46 -9.84 6.62
N GLN A 54 9.16 -10.09 7.73
CA GLN A 54 8.81 -11.17 8.66
C GLN A 54 7.38 -11.03 9.20
N GLY A 55 6.97 -9.83 9.59
CA GLY A 55 5.60 -9.61 10.05
C GLY A 55 4.55 -9.87 8.97
N ILE A 56 4.81 -9.48 7.72
CA ILE A 56 3.91 -9.76 6.60
C ILE A 56 3.85 -11.26 6.29
N ASP A 57 5.00 -11.95 6.27
CA ASP A 57 5.08 -13.39 6.06
C ASP A 57 4.33 -14.16 7.16
N GLU A 58 4.42 -13.71 8.41
CA GLU A 58 3.66 -14.28 9.53
C GLU A 58 2.14 -14.10 9.36
N ILE A 59 1.68 -12.93 8.88
CA ILE A 59 0.26 -12.70 8.56
C ILE A 59 -0.16 -13.64 7.44
N HIS A 60 0.62 -13.74 6.37
CA HIS A 60 0.36 -14.61 5.23
C HIS A 60 0.32 -16.09 5.61
N ALA A 61 1.16 -16.55 6.54
CA ALA A 61 1.08 -17.92 7.05
C ALA A 61 -0.21 -18.16 7.87
N LYS A 62 -0.66 -17.16 8.63
CA LYS A 62 -1.83 -17.27 9.52
C LYS A 62 -3.17 -17.24 8.80
N ILE A 63 -3.27 -16.67 7.59
CA ILE A 63 -4.53 -16.63 6.84
C ILE A 63 -5.02 -18.02 6.39
N TYR A 64 -4.12 -19.01 6.31
CA TYR A 64 -4.46 -20.36 5.82
C TYR A 64 -5.00 -21.29 6.90
N THR A 65 -5.03 -20.88 8.18
CA THR A 65 -5.51 -21.72 9.30
C THR A 65 -6.58 -21.00 10.09
N ILE A 66 -7.56 -21.75 10.61
CA ILE A 66 -8.66 -21.19 11.40
C ILE A 66 -8.12 -20.50 12.67
N GLU A 67 -7.16 -21.10 13.34
CA GLU A 67 -6.54 -20.53 14.53
C GLU A 67 -5.74 -19.26 14.21
N GLY A 68 -5.03 -19.24 13.07
CA GLY A 68 -4.29 -18.08 12.60
C GLY A 68 -5.23 -16.94 12.23
N GLN A 69 -6.32 -17.23 11.54
CA GLN A 69 -7.38 -16.28 11.24
C GLN A 69 -7.98 -15.66 12.52
N GLN A 70 -8.31 -16.47 13.52
CA GLN A 70 -8.79 -15.96 14.81
C GLN A 70 -7.76 -15.08 15.53
N GLN A 71 -6.46 -15.38 15.41
CA GLN A 71 -5.40 -14.52 15.93
C GLN A 71 -5.38 -13.17 15.19
N LEU A 72 -5.43 -13.19 13.86
CA LEU A 72 -5.47 -11.97 13.04
C LEU A 72 -6.70 -11.12 13.34
N HIS A 73 -7.88 -11.75 13.51
CA HIS A 73 -9.10 -11.07 13.95
C HIS A 73 -8.88 -10.30 15.25
N ARG A 74 -8.30 -10.94 16.27
CA ARG A 74 -8.01 -10.28 17.56
C ARG A 74 -6.96 -9.17 17.44
N MET A 75 -5.95 -9.36 16.59
CA MET A 75 -4.84 -8.42 16.45
C MET A 75 -5.19 -7.19 15.61
N PHE A 76 -6.02 -7.33 14.58
CA PHE A 76 -6.31 -6.28 13.60
C PHE A 76 -7.78 -5.82 13.61
N ASN A 77 -8.65 -6.48 14.38
CA ASN A 77 -10.09 -6.17 14.46
C ASN A 77 -10.81 -6.18 13.10
N ILE A 78 -10.53 -7.20 12.27
CA ILE A 78 -11.10 -7.44 10.93
C ILE A 78 -12.37 -8.30 11.02
N PHE A 79 -13.49 -7.92 10.39
CA PHE A 79 -14.84 -8.38 10.74
C PHE A 79 -15.33 -9.64 9.95
N SER A 80 -14.63 -10.77 10.11
CA SER A 80 -14.91 -12.11 9.52
C SER A 80 -14.07 -12.46 8.29
N LEU A 81 -13.10 -13.35 8.52
CA LEU A 81 -12.19 -13.91 7.53
C LEU A 81 -12.81 -15.00 6.63
N GLU A 82 -14.13 -15.14 6.63
CA GLU A 82 -14.85 -16.05 5.74
C GLU A 82 -14.88 -15.54 4.29
N ASP A 83 -14.67 -14.23 4.06
CA ASP A 83 -14.65 -13.63 2.74
C ASP A 83 -13.21 -13.26 2.33
N ASN A 84 -12.75 -13.75 1.17
CA ASN A 84 -11.42 -13.45 0.62
C ASN A 84 -11.16 -11.94 0.45
N LEU A 85 -12.22 -11.13 0.46
CA LEU A 85 -12.19 -9.67 0.42
C LEU A 85 -11.55 -9.05 1.67
N GLU A 86 -11.85 -9.53 2.88
CA GLU A 86 -11.32 -8.90 4.10
C GLU A 86 -9.81 -9.10 4.28
N ILE A 87 -9.29 -10.24 3.80
CA ILE A 87 -7.84 -10.52 3.80
C ILE A 87 -7.12 -9.57 2.85
N LYS A 88 -7.67 -9.39 1.64
CA LYS A 88 -7.13 -8.42 0.67
C LYS A 88 -7.20 -7.00 1.21
N ASP A 89 -8.28 -6.66 1.91
CA ASP A 89 -8.44 -5.35 2.55
C ASP A 89 -7.40 -5.14 3.67
N LEU A 90 -7.08 -6.15 4.48
CA LEU A 90 -6.02 -6.06 5.48
C LEU A 90 -4.66 -5.72 4.82
N PHE A 91 -4.26 -6.47 3.79
CA PHE A 91 -3.00 -6.23 3.10
C PHE A 91 -2.99 -4.88 2.38
N TYR A 92 -4.10 -4.51 1.75
CA TYR A 92 -4.24 -3.21 1.09
C TYR A 92 -4.15 -2.05 2.08
N ASN A 93 -4.78 -2.17 3.26
CA ASN A 93 -4.74 -1.17 4.31
C ASN A 93 -3.32 -1.06 4.91
N LEU A 94 -2.62 -2.18 5.12
CA LEU A 94 -1.22 -2.18 5.54
C LEU A 94 -0.31 -1.51 4.50
N LEU A 95 -0.49 -1.84 3.21
CA LEU A 95 0.22 -1.19 2.11
C LEU A 95 -0.08 0.32 2.06
N THR A 96 -1.32 0.72 2.30
CA THR A 96 -1.74 2.13 2.34
C THR A 96 -1.08 2.88 3.49
N VAL A 97 -0.98 2.27 4.68
CA VAL A 97 -0.30 2.88 5.84
C VAL A 97 1.20 3.01 5.60
N ILE A 98 1.87 1.92 5.22
CA ILE A 98 3.32 1.88 5.04
C ILE A 98 3.74 2.71 3.81
N GLY A 99 3.00 2.63 2.70
CA GLY A 99 3.27 3.43 1.50
C GLY A 99 2.92 4.91 1.69
N GLY A 100 1.84 5.20 2.41
CA GLY A 100 1.40 6.56 2.66
C GLY A 100 2.38 7.37 3.53
N VAL A 101 3.14 6.73 4.42
CA VAL A 101 4.15 7.44 5.22
C VAL A 101 5.37 7.86 4.41
N VAL A 102 5.76 7.07 3.41
CA VAL A 102 6.89 7.35 2.52
C VAL A 102 6.65 8.62 1.71
N GLN A 103 5.40 8.86 1.30
CA GLN A 103 5.02 10.03 0.51
C GLN A 103 4.97 11.34 1.33
N GLN A 104 4.80 11.25 2.64
CA GLN A 104 4.56 12.43 3.47
C GLN A 104 5.84 13.01 4.06
N SER A 105 6.66 12.18 4.72
CA SER A 105 7.87 12.71 5.37
C SER A 105 8.83 11.62 5.85
N GLN A 106 10.12 11.97 5.88
CA GLN A 106 11.18 11.11 6.43
C GLN A 106 10.97 10.79 7.93
N TRP A 107 10.29 11.64 8.70
CA TRP A 107 10.07 11.38 10.13
C TRP A 107 9.11 10.23 10.38
N MET A 108 8.10 10.04 9.51
CA MET A 108 7.15 8.92 9.66
C MET A 108 7.82 7.57 9.36
N VAL A 109 8.75 7.54 8.41
CA VAL A 109 9.58 6.36 8.12
C VAL A 109 10.39 5.96 9.37
N ARG A 110 10.98 6.95 10.05
CA ARG A 110 11.69 6.73 11.33
C ARG A 110 10.78 6.19 12.42
N ASP A 111 9.57 6.72 12.55
CA ASP A 111 8.61 6.29 13.57
C ASP A 111 8.20 4.83 13.35
N ILE A 112 7.85 4.44 12.10
CA ILE A 112 7.58 3.04 11.75
C ILE A 112 8.78 2.15 12.10
N CYS A 113 9.99 2.53 11.70
CA CYS A 113 11.15 1.71 11.99
C CYS A 113 11.46 1.59 13.47
N SER A 114 11.24 2.66 14.26
CA SER A 114 11.44 2.59 15.70
C SER A 114 10.50 1.57 16.36
N ILE A 115 9.24 1.46 15.89
CA ILE A 115 8.27 0.46 16.33
C ILE A 115 8.70 -0.94 15.90
N MET A 116 9.06 -1.12 14.63
CA MET A 116 9.43 -2.42 14.08
C MET A 116 10.70 -3.00 14.70
N MET A 117 11.56 -2.16 15.31
CA MET A 117 12.79 -2.57 16.00
C MET A 117 12.60 -2.77 17.52
N THR A 118 11.38 -2.72 18.05
CA THR A 118 11.12 -2.98 19.48
C THR A 118 11.24 -4.48 19.82
N ARG A 119 11.12 -4.83 21.11
CA ARG A 119 11.21 -6.22 21.60
C ARG A 119 9.98 -7.10 21.31
N ARG A 120 8.88 -6.53 20.80
CA ARG A 120 7.68 -7.30 20.43
C ARG A 120 7.92 -8.08 19.15
N SER A 121 7.06 -9.06 18.87
CA SER A 121 7.12 -9.78 17.60
C SER A 121 6.81 -8.84 16.42
N PRO A 122 7.35 -9.12 15.22
CA PRO A 122 7.08 -8.33 14.03
C PRO A 122 5.60 -8.13 13.71
N ILE A 123 4.78 -9.18 13.85
CA ILE A 123 3.33 -9.11 13.62
C ILE A 123 2.59 -8.24 14.65
N GLU A 124 3.00 -8.27 15.92
CA GLU A 124 2.44 -7.37 16.95
C GLU A 124 2.80 -5.90 16.69
N ASN A 125 4.01 -5.66 16.19
CA ASN A 125 4.42 -4.33 15.76
C ASN A 125 3.56 -3.84 14.60
N LEU A 126 3.31 -4.67 13.58
CA LEU A 126 2.42 -4.34 12.47
C LEU A 126 0.98 -4.09 12.92
N SER A 127 0.47 -4.86 13.88
CA SER A 127 -0.85 -4.61 14.49
C SER A 127 -0.88 -3.24 15.18
N PHE A 128 0.14 -2.90 15.97
CA PHE A 128 0.21 -1.59 16.62
C PHE A 128 0.26 -0.44 15.61
N ILE A 129 1.07 -0.58 14.56
CA ILE A 129 1.16 0.35 13.42
C ILE A 129 -0.23 0.52 12.78
N TYR A 130 -0.89 -0.59 12.45
CA TYR A 130 -2.21 -0.60 11.83
C TYR A 130 -3.22 0.20 12.65
N HIS A 131 -3.31 -0.06 13.96
CA HIS A 131 -4.23 0.66 14.84
C HIS A 131 -3.86 2.14 15.03
N ARG A 132 -2.56 2.45 15.16
CA ARG A 132 -2.09 3.83 15.31
C ARG A 132 -2.47 4.70 14.12
N TRP A 133 -2.53 4.13 12.92
CA TRP A 133 -2.87 4.83 11.68
C TRP A 133 -4.24 4.46 11.10
N ALA A 134 -5.06 3.69 11.81
CA ALA A 134 -6.42 3.29 11.40
C ALA A 134 -7.33 4.51 11.15
N ASN A 135 -7.22 5.56 11.96
CA ASN A 135 -7.97 6.80 11.73
C ASN A 135 -7.60 7.46 10.39
N LYS A 136 -6.33 7.34 9.97
CA LYS A 136 -5.86 7.88 8.68
C LYS A 136 -6.45 7.09 7.50
N ILE A 137 -6.57 5.77 7.65
CA ILE A 137 -7.29 4.92 6.70
C ILE A 137 -8.74 5.40 6.59
N GLN A 138 -9.41 5.67 7.72
CA GLN A 138 -10.78 6.20 7.73
C GLN A 138 -10.90 7.57 7.04
N TYR A 139 -9.93 8.48 7.22
CA TYR A 139 -9.89 9.75 6.50
C TYR A 139 -9.73 9.61 4.99
N LEU A 140 -8.97 8.60 4.52
CA LEU A 140 -8.84 8.31 3.08
C LEU A 140 -10.17 7.82 2.49
N TYR A 141 -10.92 7.01 3.24
CA TYR A 141 -12.26 6.57 2.84
C TYR A 141 -13.37 7.61 3.06
N ALA A 142 -13.11 8.65 3.88
CA ALA A 142 -14.10 9.68 4.18
C ALA A 142 -14.51 10.52 2.96
N ASN A 143 -13.67 10.60 1.92
CA ASN A 143 -14.05 11.23 0.64
C ASN A 143 -14.54 10.20 -0.38
N LYS A 144 -15.63 9.51 -0.02
CA LYS A 144 -16.26 8.45 -0.84
C LYS A 144 -16.54 8.91 -2.27
N GLN A 145 -16.94 10.16 -2.48
CA GLN A 145 -17.24 10.69 -3.80
C GLN A 145 -15.99 10.81 -4.68
N ALA A 146 -14.89 11.35 -4.14
CA ALA A 146 -13.62 11.42 -4.85
C ALA A 146 -13.07 10.02 -5.14
N MET A 147 -13.14 9.11 -4.16
CA MET A 147 -12.66 7.73 -4.32
C MET A 147 -13.47 6.96 -5.37
N ASN A 148 -14.80 7.11 -5.39
CA ASN A 148 -15.64 6.49 -6.41
C ASN A 148 -15.34 7.01 -7.82
N THR A 149 -15.11 8.32 -7.94
CA THR A 149 -14.76 8.95 -9.23
C THR A 149 -13.41 8.44 -9.71
N TRP A 150 -12.42 8.39 -8.80
CA TRP A 150 -11.09 7.85 -9.09
C TRP A 150 -11.12 6.37 -9.48
N MET A 151 -11.91 5.57 -8.77
CA MET A 151 -12.09 4.15 -9.05
C MET A 151 -12.73 3.93 -10.42
N TRP A 152 -13.76 4.72 -10.77
CA TRP A 152 -14.35 4.67 -12.11
C TRP A 152 -13.31 4.98 -13.20
N GLN A 153 -12.57 6.09 -13.10
CA GLN A 153 -11.53 6.47 -14.06
C GLN A 153 -10.43 5.40 -14.18
N THR A 154 -10.05 4.80 -13.06
CA THR A 154 -9.06 3.71 -13.03
C THR A 154 -9.57 2.48 -13.78
N CYS A 155 -10.85 2.12 -13.59
CA CYS A 155 -11.44 0.95 -14.22
C CYS A 155 -11.79 1.15 -15.71
N THR A 156 -12.11 2.36 -16.14
CA THR A 156 -12.60 2.64 -17.51
C THR A 156 -11.57 3.28 -18.43
N GLU A 157 -10.64 4.08 -17.88
CA GLU A 157 -9.71 4.90 -18.67
C GLU A 157 -8.24 4.53 -18.43
N PHE A 158 -7.79 4.51 -17.17
CA PHE A 158 -6.35 4.44 -16.86
C PHE A 158 -5.80 3.02 -16.73
N GLY A 159 -6.59 2.09 -16.21
CA GLY A 159 -6.19 0.70 -15.96
C GLY A 159 -5.08 0.57 -14.91
N TRP A 160 -4.95 1.50 -13.96
CA TRP A 160 -3.86 1.51 -12.99
C TRP A 160 -4.16 0.67 -11.74
N PHE A 161 -3.51 -0.48 -11.62
CA PHE A 161 -3.66 -1.34 -10.45
C PHE A 161 -2.34 -1.45 -9.69
N GLN A 162 -2.40 -1.14 -8.38
CA GLN A 162 -1.32 -1.42 -7.46
C GLN A 162 -1.36 -2.91 -7.14
N THR A 163 -0.27 -3.62 -7.45
CA THR A 163 -0.19 -5.07 -7.22
C THR A 163 1.13 -5.38 -6.52
N THR A 164 1.18 -6.56 -5.91
CA THR A 164 2.40 -7.10 -5.31
C THR A 164 2.94 -8.29 -6.13
N ASP A 165 2.57 -8.44 -7.41
CA ASP A 165 2.84 -9.62 -8.27
C ASP A 165 4.31 -10.02 -8.43
N ILE A 166 5.26 -9.23 -7.93
CA ILE A 166 6.67 -9.55 -8.00
C ILE A 166 7.12 -10.21 -6.70
N ALA A 167 7.53 -11.48 -6.80
CA ALA A 167 7.94 -12.36 -5.70
C ALA A 167 9.05 -11.83 -4.75
N LYS A 168 9.70 -10.69 -5.05
CA LYS A 168 10.71 -10.05 -4.17
C LYS A 168 10.33 -8.61 -3.86
N ASN A 169 9.37 -8.43 -2.96
CA ASN A 169 9.07 -7.15 -2.35
C ASN A 169 8.71 -7.35 -0.87
N ILE A 170 8.75 -6.29 -0.04
CA ILE A 170 8.48 -6.38 1.41
C ILE A 170 7.07 -6.90 1.78
N PHE A 171 6.14 -6.94 0.83
CA PHE A 171 4.79 -7.45 1.00
C PHE A 171 4.56 -8.83 0.38
N GLY A 172 5.55 -9.45 -0.27
CA GLY A 172 5.38 -10.72 -0.97
C GLY A 172 4.40 -10.63 -2.14
N SER A 173 3.64 -11.70 -2.43
CA SER A 173 2.67 -11.79 -3.53
C SER A 173 1.22 -11.86 -3.01
N VAL A 174 0.85 -10.96 -2.10
CA VAL A 174 -0.44 -10.94 -1.39
C VAL A 174 -1.58 -10.22 -2.12
N LEU A 175 -1.28 -9.37 -3.09
CA LEU A 175 -2.25 -8.64 -3.93
C LEU A 175 -1.92 -8.82 -5.42
N PRO A 176 -2.18 -10.01 -6.00
CA PRO A 176 -1.89 -10.25 -7.40
C PRO A 176 -2.93 -9.64 -8.35
N LEU A 177 -2.52 -9.27 -9.58
CA LEU A 177 -3.42 -8.74 -10.62
C LEU A 177 -4.38 -9.82 -11.14
N GLN A 178 -3.94 -11.08 -11.16
CA GLN A 178 -4.74 -12.24 -11.56
C GLN A 178 -4.91 -13.16 -10.35
N SER A 179 -6.16 -13.38 -9.96
CA SER A 179 -6.56 -14.33 -8.90
C SER A 179 -6.84 -15.71 -9.46
#